data_AF-A0A3P1XUQ7-F1
#
_entry.id   AF-A0A3P1XUQ7-F1
#
_cell.length_a   1.000
_cell.length_b   1.000
_cell.length_c   1.000
_cell.angle_alpha   90.00
_cell.angle_beta   90.00
_cell.angle_gamma   90.00
#
_symmetry.space_group_name_H-M   'P 1'
#
loop_
_entity.id
_entity.type
_entity.pdbx_description
1 polymer ?
#
loop_
_entity_poly.entity_id
_entity_poly.type
_entity_poly.pdbx_seq_one_letter_code
_entity_poly.pdbx_strand_id
1 'polypeptide(L)' 'MVIYEGKTKPDIKNVQLLKLNSDITLEHGNQGGNILINPHIEKVFDENKDYLYPIPISERLLNPNLTQNPG' A
#
# COMPACT_ATOMS: atom_id res chain seq x y z
N MET A 1 -6.77 -14.64 12.10
CA MET A 1 -6.09 -14.67 10.78
C MET A 1 -4.91 -15.60 10.90
N VAL A 2 -4.65 -16.43 9.88
CA VAL A 2 -3.51 -17.36 9.82
C VAL A 2 -2.80 -17.18 8.48
N ILE A 3 -1.49 -17.02 8.55
CA ILE A 3 -0.60 -16.98 7.38
C ILE A 3 0.00 -18.37 7.21
N TYR A 4 -0.02 -18.91 6.00
CA TYR A 4 0.52 -20.24 5.73
C TYR A 4 1.43 -20.26 4.49
N GLU A 5 2.37 -21.21 4.51
CA GLU A 5 3.25 -21.54 3.40
C GLU A 5 2.98 -22.99 2.95
N GLY A 6 3.15 -23.27 1.65
CA GLY A 6 2.97 -24.60 1.08
C GLY A 6 1.86 -24.70 0.02
N LYS A 7 1.72 -25.90 -0.56
CA LYS A 7 0.72 -26.17 -1.62
C LYS A 7 -0.67 -26.43 -1.05
N THR A 8 -0.75 -27.04 0.13
CA THR A 8 -1.99 -27.44 0.78
C THR A 8 -2.50 -26.33 1.69
N LYS A 9 -3.76 -25.94 1.48
CA LYS A 9 -4.45 -25.01 2.37
C LYS A 9 -4.79 -25.73 3.69
N PRO A 10 -4.47 -25.15 4.86
CA PRO A 10 -4.84 -25.72 6.15
C PRO A 10 -6.37 -25.81 6.31
N ASP A 11 -6.86 -26.91 6.88
CA ASP A 11 -8.27 -27.08 7.22
C ASP A 11 -8.55 -26.53 8.63
N ILE A 12 -8.70 -25.21 8.71
CA ILE A 12 -9.03 -24.49 9.94
C ILE A 12 -10.32 -23.71 9.71
N LYS A 13 -11.35 -24.00 10.51
CA LYS A 13 -12.65 -23.33 10.43
C LYS A 13 -12.62 -21.97 11.13
N ASN A 14 -13.44 -21.03 10.65
CA ASN A 14 -13.63 -19.69 11.23
C ASN A 14 -12.38 -18.80 11.30
N VAL A 15 -11.42 -18.98 10.38
CA VAL A 15 -10.21 -18.15 10.31
C VAL A 15 -9.94 -17.70 8.87
N GLN A 16 -9.59 -16.43 8.69
CA GLN A 16 -9.06 -15.94 7.42
C GLN A 16 -7.66 -16.52 7.18
N LEU A 17 -7.52 -17.30 6.12
CA LEU A 17 -6.27 -17.91 5.67
C LEU A 17 -5.66 -17.08 4.54
N LEU A 18 -4.39 -16.72 4.69
CA LEU A 18 -3.62 -15.96 3.69
C LEU A 18 -2.38 -16.76 3.29
N LYS A 19 -2.18 -16.96 1.99
CA LYS A 19 -1.01 -17.67 1.46
C LYS A 19 0.17 -16.71 1.26
N LEU A 20 1.31 -17.06 1.84
CA LEU A 20 2.55 -16.31 1.67
C LEU A 20 3.05 -16.39 0.22
N ASN A 21 3.56 -15.27 -0.30
CA ASN A 21 4.05 -15.08 -1.68
C ASN A 21 2.98 -15.25 -2.78
N SER A 22 1.69 -15.27 -2.41
CA SER A 22 0.55 -15.30 -3.34
C SER A 22 -0.42 -14.19 -2.98
N ASP A 23 -0.98 -14.26 -1.77
CA ASP A 23 -1.99 -13.31 -1.31
C ASP A 23 -1.34 -12.14 -0.57
N ILE A 24 -0.23 -12.41 0.13
CA ILE A 24 0.53 -11.42 0.87
C ILE A 24 2.04 -11.65 0.73
N THR A 25 2.79 -10.55 0.83
CA THR A 25 4.26 -10.55 0.93
C THR A 25 4.64 -9.89 2.25
N LEU A 26 5.66 -10.41 2.93
CA LEU A 26 6.17 -9.84 4.17
C LEU A 26 7.48 -9.10 3.92
N GLU A 27 7.75 -8.09 4.75
CA GLU A 27 8.94 -7.24 4.69
C GLU A 27 10.27 -8.02 4.59
N HIS A 28 10.39 -9.11 5.37
CA HIS A 28 11.57 -9.97 5.36
C HIS A 28 11.29 -11.34 4.71
N GLY A 29 10.34 -11.39 3.77
CA GLY A 29 9.89 -12.63 3.14
C GLY A 29 9.41 -13.64 4.20
N ASN A 30 9.88 -14.88 4.12
CA ASN A 30 9.46 -15.92 5.06
C ASN A 30 10.02 -15.74 6.48
N GLN A 31 10.93 -14.78 6.71
CA GLN A 31 11.50 -14.50 8.02
C GLN A 31 10.61 -13.60 8.89
N GLY A 32 9.47 -13.13 8.37
CA GLY A 32 8.47 -12.38 9.11
C GLY A 32 8.49 -10.87 8.85
N GLY A 33 7.89 -10.11 9.77
CA GLY A 33 7.75 -8.64 9.66
C GLY A 33 6.35 -8.20 9.24
N ASN A 34 6.26 -6.96 8.77
CA ASN A 34 4.99 -6.37 8.35
C ASN A 34 4.53 -6.89 6.99
N ILE A 35 3.21 -6.88 6.76
CA ILE A 35 2.64 -7.15 5.44
C ILE A 35 2.95 -5.97 4.51
N LEU A 36 3.64 -6.24 3.42
CA LEU A 36 3.89 -5.27 2.37
C LEU A 36 2.60 -5.03 1.57
N ILE A 37 2.02 -3.85 1.74
CA ILE A 37 0.86 -3.40 0.97
C ILE A 37 1.34 -2.86 -0.37
N ASN A 38 0.70 -3.31 -1.45
CA ASN A 38 1.02 -2.96 -2.83
C ASN A 38 2.52 -3.11 -3.13
N PRO A 39 3.08 -4.34 -2.99
CA PRO A 39 4.52 -4.58 -3.11
C PRO A 39 5.08 -4.28 -4.52
N HIS A 40 4.21 -4.17 -5.52
CA HIS A 40 4.55 -3.81 -6.89
C HIS A 40 4.67 -2.29 -7.11
N ILE A 41 4.31 -1.46 -6.13
CA ILE A 41 4.41 -0.01 -6.19
C ILE A 41 5.60 0.42 -5.35
N GLU A 42 6.62 0.98 -6.00
CA GLU A 42 7.73 1.60 -5.32
C GLU A 42 7.25 2.90 -4.65
N LYS A 43 7.39 2.96 -3.33
CA LYS A 43 7.02 4.15 -2.54
C LYS A 43 8.25 5.03 -2.42
N VAL A 44 8.39 5.99 -3.33
CA VAL A 44 9.47 6.99 -3.34
C VAL A 44 8.92 8.31 -2.86
N PHE A 45 9.68 9.02 -2.02
CA PHE A 45 9.38 10.39 -1.62
C PHE A 45 10.07 11.35 -2.60
N ASP A 46 9.28 12.17 -3.30
CA ASP A 46 9.78 13.24 -4.16
C ASP A 46 9.80 14.56 -3.40
N GLU A 47 11.00 15.04 -3.09
CA GLU A 47 11.20 16.30 -2.36
C GLU A 47 10.63 17.53 -3.08
N ASN A 48 10.32 17.48 -4.38
CA ASN A 48 9.72 18.61 -5.07
C ASN A 48 8.19 18.65 -4.97
N LYS A 49 7.57 17.56 -4.52
CA LYS A 49 6.11 17.33 -4.62
C LYS A 49 5.48 16.90 -3.30
N ASP A 50 6.11 15.98 -2.57
CA ASP A 50 5.45 15.23 -1.50
C ASP A 50 5.46 15.95 -0.13
N TYR A 51 6.08 17.13 -0.04
CA TYR A 51 5.99 17.97 1.16
C TYR A 51 4.60 18.59 1.37
N LEU A 52 3.84 18.82 0.29
CA LEU A 52 2.55 19.47 0.34
C LEU A 52 1.48 18.60 -0.31
N TYR A 53 0.33 18.45 0.35
CA TYR A 53 -0.82 17.80 -0.27
C TYR A 53 -1.25 18.57 -1.52
N PRO A 54 -1.67 17.89 -2.61
CA PRO A 54 -2.18 18.57 -3.79
C PRO A 54 -3.45 19.35 -3.43
N ILE A 55 -3.54 20.58 -3.90
CA ILE A 55 -4.75 21.40 -3.78
C ILE A 55 -5.86 20.73 -4.61
N PRO A 56 -7.04 20.46 -4.02
CA PRO A 56 -8.15 19.85 -4.73
C PRO A 56 -8.56 20.66 -5.96
N ILE A 57 -8.92 19.97 -7.06
CA ILE A 57 -9.29 20.64 -8.30
C ILE A 57 -10.53 21.53 -8.13
N SER A 58 -11.48 21.13 -7.28
CA SER A 58 -12.69 21.91 -6.98
C SER A 58 -12.38 23.29 -6.42
N GLU A 59 -11.39 23.40 -5.54
CA GLU A 59 -10.97 24.68 -4.96
C GLU A 59 -10.36 25.61 -6.02
N ARG A 60 -9.59 25.04 -6.95
CA ARG A 60 -8.99 25.78 -8.07
C ARG A 60 -10.01 26.23 -9.11
N LEU A 61 -11.08 25.47 -9.30
CA LEU A 61 -12.20 25.85 -10.16
C LEU A 61 -13.03 26.98 -9.54
N LEU A 62 -13.16 27.00 -8.20
CA LEU A 62 -13.86 28.04 -7.47
C LEU A 62 -13.06 29.35 -7.40
N ASN A 63 -11.73 29.26 -7.30
CA ASN A 63 -10.83 30.41 -7.29
C ASN A 63 -9.80 30.31 -8.43
N PRO A 64 -10.04 30.97 -9.59
CA PRO A 64 -9.13 30.92 -10.73
C PRO A 64 -7.71 31.47 -10.47
N ASN A 65 -7.53 32.25 -9.39
CA ASN A 65 -6.20 32.75 -8.98
C ASN A 65 -5.41 31.72 -8.15
N LEU A 66 -6.02 30.59 -7.78
CA LEU A 66 -5.37 29.54 -7.00
C LEU A 66 -4.65 28.54 -7.90
N THR A 67 -3.32 28.58 -7.87
CA THR A 67 -2.45 27.63 -8.57
C THR A 67 -2.19 26.38 -7.75
N GLN A 68 -1.74 25.30 -8.39
CA GLN A 68 -1.35 24.08 -7.68
C GLN A 68 -0.06 24.32 -6.86
N ASN A 69 0.14 23.51 -5.82
CA ASN A 69 1.43 23.40 -5.13
C ASN A 69 2.53 22.94 -6.10
N PRO A 70 3.81 23.24 -5.82
CA PRO A 70 4.93 22.78 -6.63
C PRO A 70 5.00 21.24 -6.74
N GLY A 71 5.48 20.74 -7.88
CA GLY A 71 5.66 19.30 -8.15
C GLY A 71 4.91 18.78 -9.38
#